data_AF-V5I804-F1
#
_entry.id   AF-V5I804-F1
#
_cell.length_a   1.000
_cell.length_b   1.000
_cell.length_c   1.000
_cell.angle_alpha   90.00
_cell.angle_beta   90.00
_cell.angle_gamma   90.00
#
_symmetry.space_group_name_H-M   'P 1'
#
loop_
_entity.id
_entity.type
_entity.pdbx_description
1 polymer ?
#
loop_
_entity_poly.entity_id
_entity_poly.type
_entity_poly.pdbx_seq_one_letter_code
_entity_poly.pdbx_strand_id
1 'polypeptide(L)'
;KSKGIDGNSASFLISIMGITNTIARIICGYITDLPQVDALFVNNICLVIGTLSIAAIPFCNAYSAYVGVAIFFAIAVAGFISLSSIILVDLVGLDKLTNAFGLLTFYRGAAALIGTPLAGTLYDMTQSYELPFFVAASLFGLAAITSFTAPLLKRTSHKKIETNDVLTPINEENEV
;
A
#
# COMPACT_ATOMS: atom_id res chain seq x y z
N LYS A 1 -13.18 8.47 -20.86
CA LYS A 1 -13.25 8.94 -22.27
C LYS A 1 -13.31 7.79 -23.27
N SER A 2 -12.46 6.74 -23.22
CA SER A 2 -12.54 5.65 -24.22
C SER A 2 -13.84 4.83 -24.19
N LYS A 3 -14.49 4.67 -23.03
CA LYS A 3 -15.79 3.97 -22.90
C LYS A 3 -17.03 4.89 -22.95
N GLY A 4 -16.92 6.11 -23.50
CA GLY A 4 -18.07 7.01 -23.67
C GLY A 4 -18.68 7.60 -22.39
N ILE A 5 -18.02 7.45 -21.23
CA ILE A 5 -18.46 8.06 -19.96
C ILE A 5 -18.27 9.58 -20.02
N ASP A 6 -19.34 10.31 -19.72
CA ASP A 6 -19.37 11.77 -19.67
C ASP A 6 -18.31 12.35 -18.71
N GLY A 7 -17.74 13.50 -19.08
CA GLY A 7 -16.67 14.13 -18.32
C GLY A 7 -17.08 14.48 -16.88
N ASN A 8 -18.35 14.83 -16.67
CA ASN A 8 -18.87 15.17 -15.35
C ASN A 8 -18.96 13.93 -14.45
N SER A 9 -19.33 12.78 -15.01
CA SER A 9 -19.39 11.50 -14.30
C SER A 9 -18.00 11.01 -13.89
N ALA A 10 -16.97 11.27 -14.71
CA ALA A 10 -15.58 10.96 -14.38
C ALA A 10 -15.04 11.82 -13.21
N SER A 11 -15.35 13.12 -13.21
CA SER A 11 -14.99 14.01 -12.09
C SER A 11 -15.67 13.59 -10.79
N PHE A 12 -16.96 13.23 -10.86
CA PHE A 12 -17.70 12.74 -9.69
C PHE A 12 -17.10 11.45 -9.11
N LEU A 13 -16.61 10.56 -9.97
CA LEU A 13 -15.91 9.34 -9.55
C LEU A 13 -14.65 9.65 -8.72
N ILE A 14 -13.86 10.64 -9.16
CA ILE A 14 -12.67 11.09 -8.42
C ILE A 14 -13.07 11.67 -7.05
N SER A 15 -14.17 12.43 -6.99
CA SER A 15 -14.70 12.94 -5.71
C SER A 15 -15.11 11.80 -4.77
N ILE A 16 -15.81 10.77 -5.28
CA ILE A 16 -16.16 9.58 -4.49
C ILE A 16 -14.90 8.89 -3.96
N MET A 17 -13.89 8.69 -4.80
CA MET A 17 -12.60 8.11 -4.38
C MET A 17 -11.96 8.92 -3.26
N GLY A 18 -11.98 10.26 -3.36
CA GLY A 18 -11.43 11.14 -2.33
C GLY A 18 -12.15 11.02 -0.99
N ILE A 19 -13.48 11.09 -0.99
CA ILE A 19 -14.31 10.94 0.22
C ILE A 19 -14.09 9.56 0.85
N THR A 20 -14.14 8.52 0.02
CA THR A 20 -13.93 7.13 0.44
C THR A 20 -12.54 6.95 1.06
N ASN A 21 -11.50 7.49 0.42
CA ASN A 21 -10.14 7.41 0.94
C ASN A 21 -10.04 8.07 2.32
N THR A 22 -10.63 9.24 2.54
CA THR A 22 -10.60 9.92 3.84
C THR A 22 -11.27 9.08 4.93
N ILE A 23 -12.47 8.57 4.67
CA ILE A 23 -13.21 7.73 5.62
C ILE A 23 -12.43 6.44 5.91
N ALA A 24 -11.92 5.79 4.87
CA ALA A 24 -11.16 4.55 4.98
C ALA A 24 -9.88 4.73 5.81
N ARG A 25 -9.18 5.87 5.71
CA ARG A 25 -8.00 6.13 6.55
C ARG A 25 -8.32 6.18 8.03
N ILE A 26 -9.44 6.81 8.41
CA ILE A 26 -9.89 6.89 9.81
C ILE A 26 -10.22 5.48 10.32
N ILE A 27 -10.97 4.70 9.53
CA ILE A 27 -11.35 3.33 9.88
C ILE A 27 -10.12 2.43 9.98
N CYS A 28 -9.21 2.48 9.02
CA CYS A 28 -8.00 1.64 9.02
C CYS A 28 -7.10 1.98 10.22
N GLY A 29 -6.89 3.26 10.52
CA GLY A 29 -6.13 3.69 11.70
C GLY A 29 -6.74 3.14 12.99
N TYR A 30 -8.06 3.33 13.15
CA TYR A 30 -8.78 2.81 14.32
C TYR A 30 -8.68 1.28 14.45
N ILE A 31 -8.78 0.53 13.34
CA ILE A 31 -8.65 -0.93 13.34
C ILE A 31 -7.25 -1.36 13.78
N THR A 32 -6.20 -0.65 13.37
CA THR A 32 -4.81 -1.00 13.73
C THR A 32 -4.36 -0.52 15.09
N ASP A 33 -5.10 0.41 15.70
CA ASP A 33 -4.89 0.80 17.10
C ASP A 33 -5.37 -0.30 18.08
N LEU A 34 -6.13 -1.29 17.60
CA LEU A 34 -6.55 -2.43 18.43
C LEU A 34 -5.36 -3.36 18.71
N PRO A 35 -5.12 -3.76 19.97
CA PRO A 35 -3.93 -4.52 20.37
C PRO A 35 -3.84 -5.93 19.78
N GLN A 36 -4.90 -6.42 19.13
CA GLN A 36 -4.97 -7.74 18.51
C GLN A 36 -4.70 -7.72 17.00
N VAL A 37 -4.47 -6.55 16.40
CA VAL A 37 -4.41 -6.38 14.95
C VAL A 37 -3.00 -5.97 14.52
N ASP A 38 -2.34 -6.82 13.73
CA ASP A 38 -1.05 -6.48 13.11
C ASP A 38 -1.28 -5.54 11.91
N ALA A 39 -0.70 -4.33 11.97
CA ALA A 39 -0.75 -3.35 10.89
C ALA A 39 -0.22 -3.92 9.56
N LEU A 40 0.77 -4.82 9.60
CA LEU A 40 1.30 -5.49 8.42
C LEU A 40 0.27 -6.44 7.79
N PHE A 41 -0.51 -7.14 8.61
CA PHE A 41 -1.56 -8.04 8.12
C PHE A 41 -2.69 -7.26 7.45
N VAL A 42 -3.16 -6.17 8.06
CA VAL A 42 -4.16 -5.29 7.46
C VAL A 42 -3.64 -4.67 6.16
N ASN A 43 -2.38 -4.23 6.13
CA ASN A 43 -1.75 -3.73 4.93
C ASN A 43 -1.70 -4.77 3.80
N ASN A 44 -1.41 -6.04 4.11
CA ASN A 44 -1.43 -7.13 3.14
C ASN A 44 -2.83 -7.36 2.56
N ILE A 45 -3.87 -7.30 3.39
CA ILE A 45 -5.27 -7.35 2.94
C ILE A 45 -5.56 -6.19 2.00
N CYS A 46 -5.17 -4.96 2.36
CA CYS A 46 -5.33 -3.79 1.50
C CYS A 46 -4.62 -3.96 0.16
N LEU A 47 -3.40 -4.49 0.13
CA LEU A 47 -2.66 -4.77 -1.11
C LEU A 47 -3.38 -5.79 -2.00
N VAL A 48 -3.95 -6.84 -1.43
CA VAL A 48 -4.73 -7.85 -2.18
C VAL A 48 -5.99 -7.21 -2.77
N ILE A 49 -6.76 -6.46 -1.96
CA ILE A 49 -7.97 -5.76 -2.42
C ILE A 49 -7.62 -4.77 -3.53
N GLY A 50 -6.52 -4.01 -3.39
CA GLY A 50 -6.05 -3.07 -4.39
C GLY A 50 -5.68 -3.76 -5.71
N THR A 51 -4.95 -4.87 -5.62
CA THR A 51 -4.55 -5.68 -6.79
C THR A 51 -5.77 -6.21 -7.53
N LEU A 52 -6.72 -6.81 -6.81
CA LEU A 52 -7.97 -7.31 -7.39
C LEU A 52 -8.80 -6.20 -8.01
N SER A 53 -8.83 -5.02 -7.37
CA SER A 53 -9.54 -3.86 -7.88
C SER A 53 -8.94 -3.39 -9.21
N ILE A 54 -7.61 -3.27 -9.31
CA ILE A 54 -6.93 -2.90 -10.57
C ILE A 54 -7.21 -3.96 -11.66
N ALA A 55 -7.10 -5.24 -11.31
CA ALA A 55 -7.36 -6.34 -12.24
C ALA A 55 -8.83 -6.39 -12.71
N ALA A 56 -9.77 -5.88 -11.91
CA ALA A 56 -11.19 -5.82 -12.26
C ALA A 56 -11.54 -4.68 -13.25
N ILE A 57 -10.71 -3.62 -13.35
CA ILE A 57 -10.98 -2.43 -14.19
C ILE A 57 -11.25 -2.78 -15.67
N PRO A 58 -10.47 -3.65 -16.34
CA PRO A 58 -10.73 -4.05 -17.73
C PRO A 58 -12.13 -4.66 -17.93
N PHE A 59 -12.61 -5.44 -16.95
CA PHE A 59 -13.88 -6.16 -17.01
C PHE A 59 -15.11 -5.26 -16.74
N CYS A 60 -14.90 -4.04 -16.24
CA CYS A 60 -15.98 -3.10 -15.96
C CYS A 60 -16.57 -2.52 -17.26
N ASN A 61 -17.86 -2.75 -17.52
CA ASN A 61 -18.56 -2.22 -18.70
C ASN A 61 -19.60 -1.15 -18.38
N ALA A 62 -19.94 -0.95 -17.10
CA ALA A 62 -20.92 0.03 -16.65
C ALA A 62 -20.30 1.02 -15.66
N TYR A 63 -20.83 2.26 -15.61
CA TYR A 63 -20.38 3.28 -14.67
C TYR A 63 -20.50 2.81 -13.20
N SER A 64 -21.59 2.12 -12.86
CA SER A 64 -21.78 1.54 -11.53
C SER A 64 -20.68 0.54 -11.15
N ALA A 65 -20.19 -0.25 -12.09
CA ALA A 65 -19.07 -1.16 -11.86
C ALA A 65 -17.76 -0.39 -11.61
N TYR A 66 -17.53 0.70 -12.34
CA TYR A 66 -16.40 1.60 -12.08
C TYR A 66 -16.47 2.26 -10.70
N VAL A 67 -17.67 2.69 -10.26
CA VAL A 67 -17.87 3.23 -8.90
C VAL A 67 -17.52 2.18 -7.84
N GLY A 68 -18.02 0.95 -7.98
CA GLY A 68 -17.70 -0.13 -7.04
C GLY A 68 -16.20 -0.40 -6.95
N VAL A 69 -15.53 -0.59 -8.08
CA VAL A 69 -14.08 -0.84 -8.13
C VAL A 69 -13.28 0.35 -7.59
N ALA A 70 -13.70 1.59 -7.88
CA ALA A 70 -13.06 2.79 -7.38
C ALA A 70 -13.13 2.91 -5.85
N ILE A 71 -14.26 2.52 -5.24
CA ILE A 71 -14.42 2.48 -3.78
C ILE A 71 -13.45 1.46 -3.16
N PHE A 72 -13.42 0.23 -3.67
CA PHE A 72 -12.50 -0.80 -3.16
C PHE A 72 -11.04 -0.40 -3.32
N PHE A 73 -10.68 0.16 -4.48
CA PHE A 73 -9.33 0.67 -4.72
C PHE A 73 -8.98 1.83 -3.77
N ALA A 74 -9.90 2.78 -3.54
CA ALA A 74 -9.68 3.89 -2.61
C ALA A 74 -9.49 3.41 -1.17
N ILE A 75 -10.25 2.41 -0.72
CA ILE A 75 -10.07 1.78 0.60
C ILE A 75 -8.70 1.12 0.70
N ALA A 76 -8.30 0.35 -0.32
CA ALA A 76 -7.00 -0.31 -0.37
C ALA A 76 -5.83 0.68 -0.31
N VAL A 77 -5.88 1.75 -1.11
CA VAL A 77 -4.84 2.79 -1.13
C VAL A 77 -4.81 3.56 0.19
N ALA A 78 -5.98 3.88 0.77
CA ALA A 78 -6.07 4.53 2.07
C ALA A 78 -5.36 3.72 3.16
N GLY A 79 -5.66 2.42 3.25
CA GLY A 79 -5.00 1.51 4.18
C GLY A 79 -3.50 1.41 3.91
N PHE A 80 -3.09 1.16 2.67
CA PHE A 80 -1.67 1.05 2.32
C PHE A 80 -0.86 2.29 2.71
N ILE A 81 -1.34 3.49 2.40
CA ILE A 81 -0.62 4.73 2.69
C ILE A 81 -0.60 5.03 4.19
N SER A 82 -1.73 4.89 4.89
CA SER A 82 -1.79 5.17 6.34
C SER A 82 -0.97 4.17 7.16
N LEU A 83 -1.02 2.88 6.82
CA LEU A 83 -0.32 1.84 7.56
C LEU A 83 1.18 1.83 7.29
N SER A 84 1.63 2.42 6.18
CA SER A 84 3.05 2.53 5.85
C SER A 84 3.87 3.18 6.95
N SER A 85 3.39 4.25 7.59
CA SER A 85 4.13 4.90 8.67
C SER A 85 4.17 4.03 9.92
N ILE A 86 3.06 3.38 10.27
CA ILE A 86 2.97 2.49 11.44
C ILE A 86 3.93 1.31 11.28
N ILE A 87 3.86 0.61 10.15
CA ILE A 87 4.76 -0.51 9.83
C ILE A 87 6.22 -0.07 9.85
N LEU A 88 6.52 1.15 9.38
CA LEU A 88 7.89 1.64 9.36
C LEU A 88 8.40 1.92 10.77
N VAL A 89 7.57 2.51 11.64
CA VAL A 89 7.90 2.65 13.07
C VAL A 89 8.18 1.29 13.70
N ASP A 90 7.36 0.29 13.43
CA ASP A 90 7.52 -1.07 13.98
C ASP A 90 8.79 -1.78 13.48
N LEU A 91 9.30 -1.42 12.30
CA LEU A 91 10.45 -2.07 11.68
C LEU A 91 11.78 -1.37 11.98
N VAL A 92 11.80 -0.04 11.99
CA VAL A 92 13.06 0.73 12.14
C VAL A 92 13.12 1.60 13.39
N GLY A 93 12.03 1.68 14.16
CA GLY A 93 11.89 2.55 15.32
C GLY A 93 11.52 3.99 14.95
N LEU A 94 11.01 4.74 15.94
CA LEU A 94 10.58 6.13 15.78
C LEU A 94 11.73 7.06 15.34
N ASP A 95 12.93 6.85 15.87
CA ASP A 95 14.09 7.72 15.62
C ASP A 95 14.48 7.78 14.13
N LYS A 96 14.26 6.68 13.41
CA LYS A 96 14.62 6.55 11.98
C LYS A 96 13.42 6.71 11.05
N LEU A 97 12.22 6.95 11.59
CA LEU A 97 10.98 7.03 10.82
C LEU A 97 11.07 8.06 9.69
N THR A 98 11.50 9.28 10.00
CA THR A 98 11.56 10.36 9.00
C THR A 98 12.47 10.02 7.83
N ASN A 99 13.67 9.48 8.11
CA ASN A 99 14.62 9.10 7.07
C ASN A 99 14.10 7.93 6.23
N ALA A 100 13.57 6.89 6.89
CA ALA A 100 13.03 5.72 6.20
C ALA A 100 11.78 6.07 5.37
N PHE A 101 10.89 6.90 5.90
CA PHE A 101 9.67 7.33 5.21
C PHE A 101 9.99 8.27 4.04
N GLY A 102 11.00 9.11 4.20
CA GLY A 102 11.55 9.93 3.11
C GLY A 102 12.06 9.08 1.96
N LEU A 103 12.88 8.06 2.25
CA LEU A 103 13.38 7.13 1.23
C LEU A 103 12.25 6.32 0.57
N LEU A 104 11.30 5.82 1.35
CA LEU A 104 10.10 5.15 0.84
C LEU A 104 9.32 6.05 -0.14
N THR A 105 9.10 7.30 0.25
CA THR A 105 8.37 8.28 -0.57
C THR A 105 9.16 8.66 -1.82
N PHE A 106 10.48 8.75 -1.73
CA PHE A 106 11.36 8.97 -2.88
C PHE A 106 11.19 7.86 -3.93
N TYR A 107 11.26 6.59 -3.52
CA TYR A 107 11.05 5.47 -4.45
C TYR A 107 9.64 5.43 -5.03
N ARG A 108 8.62 5.79 -4.25
CA ARG A 108 7.24 5.92 -4.76
C ARG A 108 7.15 7.01 -5.83
N GLY A 109 7.79 8.15 -5.62
CA GLY A 109 7.88 9.23 -6.61
C GLY A 109 8.59 8.78 -7.88
N ALA A 110 9.76 8.15 -7.76
CA ALA A 110 10.51 7.63 -8.90
C ALA A 110 9.69 6.58 -9.70
N ALA A 111 9.01 5.68 -9.00
CA ALA A 111 8.13 4.70 -9.62
C ALA A 111 6.95 5.35 -10.36
N ALA A 112 6.37 6.43 -9.83
CA ALA A 112 5.30 7.17 -10.52
C ALA A 112 5.80 7.89 -11.79
N LEU A 113 7.01 8.48 -11.72
CA LEU A 113 7.66 9.13 -12.87
C LEU A 113 7.97 8.15 -14.00
N ILE A 114 8.33 6.90 -13.68
CA ILE A 114 8.60 5.85 -14.69
C ILE A 114 7.30 5.18 -15.15
N GLY A 115 6.38 4.93 -14.22
CA GLY A 115 5.14 4.21 -14.46
C GLY A 115 4.19 4.96 -15.40
N THR A 116 4.17 6.29 -15.36
CA THR A 116 3.32 7.11 -16.22
C THR A 116 3.72 7.07 -17.71
N PRO A 117 5.01 7.30 -18.11
CA PRO A 117 5.47 7.04 -19.46
C PRO A 117 5.29 5.59 -19.89
N LEU A 118 5.59 4.62 -19.02
CA LEU A 118 5.44 3.20 -19.35
C LEU A 118 3.98 2.84 -19.68
N ALA A 119 3.02 3.35 -18.89
CA ALA A 119 1.61 3.15 -19.18
C ALA A 119 1.17 3.84 -20.48
N GLY A 120 1.71 5.03 -20.76
CA GLY A 120 1.49 5.75 -22.01
C GLY A 120 2.02 4.99 -23.22
N THR A 121 3.26 4.51 -23.19
CA THR A 121 3.84 3.76 -24.30
C THR A 121 3.13 2.42 -24.54
N LEU A 122 2.74 1.72 -23.47
CA LEU A 122 1.92 0.50 -23.59
C LEU A 122 0.56 0.78 -24.25
N TYR A 123 -0.07 1.91 -23.91
CA TYR A 123 -1.28 2.35 -24.58
C TYR A 123 -1.02 2.69 -26.06
N ASP A 124 0.04 3.44 -26.37
CA ASP A 124 0.37 3.84 -27.74
C ASP A 124 0.64 2.63 -28.64
N MET A 125 1.28 1.58 -28.11
CA MET A 125 1.57 0.35 -28.86
C MET A 125 0.35 -0.55 -29.06
N THR A 126 -0.52 -0.67 -28.05
CA THR A 126 -1.66 -1.61 -28.09
C THR A 126 -2.97 -0.97 -28.53
N GLN A 127 -3.05 0.37 -28.47
CA GLN A 127 -4.26 1.16 -28.63
C GLN A 127 -5.40 0.72 -27.68
N SER A 128 -5.05 0.06 -26.55
CA SER A 128 -6.01 -0.43 -25.56
C SER A 128 -5.53 -0.12 -24.14
N TYR A 129 -6.46 0.23 -23.26
CA TYR A 129 -6.18 0.47 -21.84
C TYR A 129 -6.08 -0.81 -21.02
N GLU A 130 -6.48 -1.96 -21.56
CA GLU A 130 -6.50 -3.22 -20.81
C GLU A 130 -5.08 -3.70 -20.44
N LEU A 131 -4.13 -3.62 -21.38
CA LEU A 131 -2.76 -4.08 -21.14
C LEU A 131 -2.06 -3.27 -20.03
N PRO A 132 -2.08 -1.93 -20.02
CA PRO A 132 -1.55 -1.15 -18.89
C PRO A 132 -2.15 -1.55 -17.54
N PHE A 133 -3.46 -1.82 -17.46
CA PHE A 133 -4.10 -2.25 -16.21
C PHE A 133 -3.65 -3.64 -15.77
N PHE A 134 -3.50 -4.61 -16.69
CA PHE A 134 -2.97 -5.93 -16.34
C PHE A 134 -1.51 -5.88 -15.89
N VAL A 135 -0.68 -5.05 -16.53
CA VAL A 135 0.71 -4.82 -16.09
C VAL A 135 0.74 -4.16 -14.71
N ALA A 136 -0.11 -3.16 -14.46
CA ALA A 136 -0.21 -2.56 -13.14
C ALA A 136 -0.66 -3.58 -12.07
N ALA A 137 -1.67 -4.41 -12.38
CA ALA A 137 -2.15 -5.45 -11.48
C ALA A 137 -1.06 -6.51 -11.19
N SER A 138 -0.27 -6.91 -12.18
CA SER A 138 0.81 -7.87 -11.96
C SER A 138 1.92 -7.30 -11.07
N LEU A 139 2.31 -6.04 -11.27
CA LEU A 139 3.28 -5.36 -10.41
C LEU A 139 2.79 -5.21 -8.97
N PHE A 140 1.52 -4.83 -8.77
CA PHE A 140 0.90 -4.78 -7.44
C PHE A 140 0.78 -6.18 -6.82
N GLY A 141 0.48 -7.21 -7.61
CA GLY A 141 0.46 -8.59 -7.17
C GLY A 141 1.83 -9.09 -6.71
N LEU A 142 2.90 -8.77 -7.45
CA LEU A 142 4.27 -9.05 -7.03
C LEU A 142 4.62 -8.34 -5.72
N ALA A 143 4.21 -7.07 -5.57
CA ALA A 143 4.38 -6.34 -4.32
C ALA A 143 3.58 -6.94 -3.15
N ALA A 144 2.38 -7.45 -3.40
CA ALA A 144 1.60 -8.16 -2.39
C ALA A 144 2.32 -9.44 -1.95
N ILE A 145 2.84 -10.24 -2.90
CA ILE A 145 3.60 -11.47 -2.62
C ILE A 145 4.84 -11.16 -1.78
N THR A 146 5.62 -10.12 -2.13
CA THR A 146 6.79 -9.72 -1.34
C THR A 146 6.42 -9.17 0.03
N SER A 147 5.29 -8.49 0.17
CA SER A 147 4.78 -8.04 1.48
C SER A 147 4.34 -9.22 2.36
N PHE A 148 3.85 -10.31 1.78
CA PHE A 148 3.55 -11.55 2.49
C PHE A 148 4.81 -12.32 2.95
N THR A 149 5.97 -12.12 2.32
CA THR A 149 7.24 -12.71 2.80
C THR A 149 7.91 -11.88 3.89
N ALA A 150 7.60 -10.58 4.00
CA ALA A 150 8.08 -9.70 5.07
C ALA A 150 7.85 -10.22 6.51
N PRO A 151 6.66 -10.77 6.91
CA PRO A 151 6.48 -11.32 8.25
C PRO A 151 7.36 -12.54 8.54
N LEU A 152 7.76 -13.32 7.52
CA LEU A 152 8.70 -14.44 7.69
C LEU A 152 10.10 -13.93 8.07
N LEU A 153 10.51 -12.80 7.50
CA LEU A 153 11.77 -12.12 7.83
C LEU A 153 11.72 -11.46 9.22
N LYS A 154 10.59 -10.81 9.59
CA LYS A 154 10.38 -10.21 10.92
C LYS A 154 10.55 -11.25 12.05
N ARG A 155 10.05 -12.46 11.84
CA ARG A 155 10.19 -13.59 12.80
C ARG A 155 11.63 -14.06 13.02
N THR A 156 12.51 -13.82 12.04
CA THR A 156 13.93 -14.21 12.12
C THR A 156 14.77 -13.14 12.83
N SER A 157 14.36 -11.86 12.73
CA SER A 157 15.08 -10.73 13.34
C SER A 157 14.80 -10.58 14.84
N HIS A 158 13.56 -10.84 15.30
CA HIS A 158 13.22 -10.80 16.73
C HIS A 158 14.06 -11.78 17.56
N LYS A 159 14.43 -12.93 16.97
CA LYS A 159 15.32 -13.92 17.60
C LYS A 159 16.75 -13.41 17.80
N LYS A 160 17.19 -12.42 17.01
CA LYS A 160 18.55 -11.87 17.06
C LYS A 160 18.68 -10.69 18.04
N ILE A 161 17.59 -9.96 18.33
CA ILE A 161 17.59 -8.84 19.26
C ILE A 161 17.56 -9.34 20.72
N GLU A 162 16.71 -10.32 21.05
CA GLU A 162 16.70 -10.95 22.39
C GLU A 162 18.04 -11.62 22.76
N THR A 163 18.84 -12.05 21.78
CA THR A 163 20.14 -12.68 22.07
C THR A 163 21.23 -11.65 22.40
N ASN A 164 21.11 -10.41 21.92
CA ASN A 164 22.13 -9.38 22.13
C ASN A 164 21.92 -8.58 23.42
N ASP A 165 20.67 -8.35 23.85
CA ASP A 165 20.38 -7.62 25.10
C ASP A 165 20.62 -8.47 26.36
N VAL A 166 20.71 -9.80 26.23
CA VAL A 166 21.03 -10.72 27.34
C VAL A 166 22.55 -10.84 27.57
N LEU A 167 23.38 -10.35 26.64
CA LEU A 167 24.84 -10.47 26.69
C LEU A 167 25.57 -9.21 27.14
N THR A 168 24.87 -8.13 27.49
CA THR A 168 25.50 -7.08 28.30
C THR A 168 25.46 -7.56 29.75
N PRO A 169 26.58 -8.00 30.35
CA PRO A 169 26.59 -8.27 31.77
C PRO A 169 26.19 -6.99 32.48
N ILE A 170 25.23 -7.14 33.39
CA ILE A 170 24.83 -6.13 34.35
C ILE A 170 26.11 -5.88 35.16
N ASN A 171 26.89 -4.86 34.80
CA ASN A 171 28.02 -4.48 35.64
C ASN A 171 27.40 -3.83 36.87
N GLU A 172 27.24 -4.64 37.92
CA GLU A 172 27.20 -4.20 39.30
C GLU A 172 28.43 -3.33 39.55
N GLU A 173 28.25 -2.02 39.58
CA GLU A 173 29.11 -1.15 40.38
C GLU A 173 28.21 -0.20 41.17
N ASN A 174 27.61 -0.77 42.22
CA ASN A 174 27.55 -0.09 43.51
C ASN A 174 28.95 -0.19 44.12
N GLU A 175 29.77 0.85 44.02
CA GLU A 175 30.82 1.12 45.01
C GLU A 175 30.86 2.63 45.28
N VAL A 176 30.25 2.97 46.43
CA VAL A 176 30.58 3.99 47.45
C VAL A 176 31.20 5.32 46.99
#